data_AF-A0A2A2QKN4-F1
#
_entry.id   AF-A0A2A2QKN4-F1
#
_cell.length_a   1.000
_cell.length_b   1.000
_cell.length_c   1.000
_cell.angle_alpha   90.00
_cell.angle_beta   90.00
_cell.angle_gamma   90.00
#
_symmetry.space_group_name_H-M   'P 1'
#
loop_
_entity.id
_entity.type
_entity.pdbx_description
1 polymer ?
#
loop_
_entity_poly.entity_id
_entity_poly.type
_entity_poly.pdbx_seq_one_letter_code
_entity_poly.pdbx_strand_id
1 'polypeptide(L)'
;MQPNESPTYISRYRLKARKFLNAVSARTSFDGVLIRIDDGYGCIHTWPELGDPPLEKCLADLAGARRWPIVRRAIRCAEYDRAARQFEHSLFEEMEVPQSHATLVGMNAAELGRAMEAGFSTVKLKAGRDPQAEMKFLDEMSGEFPLLRWRLDFNESLTPDAAADFITGLADKTRAAMDFVEDPCPYSDSSWRALHQKACVPLAVDREASTQSSAAQVMVIKPAIDEPFLLAEAAIARRQKVVLTSYMDHPVGQTFAAWEAARLGLQFPGLPGLCGLQTHHLFEPDAFTEYLGPWSPEFTVPAGHGLGFDDLLDALPWTRLH
;
A
#
# COMPACT_ATOMS: atom_id res chain seq x y z
N MET A 1 16.25 -31.69 -8.40
CA MET A 1 15.25 -31.19 -9.35
C MET A 1 13.91 -31.71 -8.84
N GLN A 2 13.10 -30.87 -8.18
CA GLN A 2 11.79 -31.35 -7.72
C GLN A 2 10.91 -31.52 -8.96
N PRO A 3 10.40 -32.74 -9.24
CA PRO A 3 9.58 -32.99 -10.40
C PRO A 3 8.17 -32.41 -10.16
N ASN A 4 7.61 -31.70 -11.14
CA ASN A 4 6.29 -31.02 -11.15
C ASN A 4 6.18 -29.60 -10.56
N GLU A 5 7.11 -28.70 -10.87
CA GLU A 5 6.77 -27.27 -10.77
C GLU A 5 6.34 -26.74 -12.14
N SER A 6 5.14 -26.17 -12.20
CA SER A 6 4.62 -25.47 -13.37
C SER A 6 5.61 -24.40 -13.84
N PRO A 7 5.83 -24.26 -15.16
CA PRO A 7 6.74 -23.24 -15.67
C PRO A 7 6.25 -21.86 -15.24
N THR A 8 7.15 -21.06 -14.67
CA THR A 8 6.90 -19.64 -14.37
C THR A 8 7.29 -18.79 -15.57
N TYR A 9 6.42 -17.86 -15.96
CA TYR A 9 6.67 -16.86 -16.98
C TYR A 9 6.68 -15.46 -16.34
N ILE A 10 7.41 -14.53 -16.94
CA ILE A 10 7.46 -13.15 -16.52
C ILE A 10 7.20 -12.20 -17.68
N SER A 11 6.64 -11.04 -17.38
CA SER A 11 6.56 -9.89 -18.28
C SER A 11 7.10 -8.67 -17.53
N ARG A 12 8.19 -8.08 -18.03
CA ARG A 12 8.83 -6.92 -17.41
C ARG A 12 8.04 -5.65 -17.74
N TYR A 13 7.88 -4.78 -16.76
CA TYR A 13 7.29 -3.46 -16.95
C TYR A 13 8.13 -2.39 -16.26
N ARG A 14 7.83 -1.13 -16.56
CA ARG A 14 8.42 0.05 -15.93
C ARG A 14 7.34 1.08 -15.64
N LEU A 15 7.18 1.43 -14.37
CA LEU A 15 6.36 2.56 -13.96
C LEU A 15 7.22 3.82 -13.88
N LYS A 16 6.73 4.93 -14.43
CA LYS A 16 7.36 6.24 -14.32
C LYS A 16 6.54 7.13 -13.42
N ALA A 17 7.11 7.53 -12.29
CA ALA A 17 6.46 8.43 -11.36
C ALA A 17 6.47 9.86 -11.91
N ARG A 18 5.37 10.58 -11.68
CA ARG A 18 5.24 11.99 -12.07
C ARG A 18 6.16 12.91 -11.27
N LYS A 19 6.55 12.49 -10.05
CA LYS A 19 7.37 13.20 -9.07
C LYS A 19 8.12 12.20 -8.18
N PHE A 20 8.99 12.68 -7.29
CA PHE A 20 9.62 11.84 -6.25
C PHE A 20 8.59 11.38 -5.22
N LEU A 21 8.52 10.07 -4.97
CA LEU A 21 7.41 9.45 -4.23
C LEU A 21 7.57 9.43 -2.70
N ASN A 22 8.77 9.66 -2.16
CA ASN A 22 9.02 9.66 -0.71
C ASN A 22 10.28 10.44 -0.31
N ALA A 23 10.46 10.70 0.98
CA ALA A 23 11.61 11.44 1.49
C ALA A 23 12.97 10.73 1.30
N VAL A 24 12.97 9.40 1.14
CA VAL A 24 14.18 8.57 1.17
C VAL A 24 14.81 8.33 -0.22
N SER A 25 14.09 8.62 -1.31
CA SER A 25 14.54 8.31 -2.68
C SER A 25 14.19 9.42 -3.68
N ALA A 26 15.12 9.69 -4.60
CA ALA A 26 14.94 10.56 -5.77
C ALA A 26 14.65 9.78 -7.07
N ARG A 27 14.41 8.46 -6.97
CA ARG A 27 14.08 7.61 -8.12
C ARG A 27 12.69 7.97 -8.67
N THR A 28 12.56 8.01 -10.00
CA THR A 28 11.29 8.26 -10.70
C THR A 28 10.92 7.15 -11.69
N SER A 29 11.75 6.13 -11.82
CA SER A 29 11.51 4.99 -12.71
C SER A 29 11.66 3.70 -11.92
N PHE A 30 10.65 2.84 -11.99
CA PHE A 30 10.50 1.66 -11.15
C PHE A 30 10.27 0.45 -12.04
N ASP A 31 11.27 -0.43 -12.10
CA ASP A 31 11.18 -1.68 -12.84
C ASP A 31 10.54 -2.75 -11.96
N GLY A 32 9.64 -3.53 -12.55
CA GLY A 32 9.00 -4.67 -11.90
C GLY A 32 8.68 -5.77 -12.91
N VAL A 33 8.08 -6.86 -12.42
CA VAL A 33 7.58 -7.93 -13.27
C VAL A 33 6.16 -8.32 -12.89
N LEU A 34 5.36 -8.58 -13.91
CA LEU A 34 4.22 -9.47 -13.76
C LEU A 34 4.70 -10.90 -13.88
N ILE A 35 4.13 -11.79 -13.08
CA ILE A 35 4.43 -13.22 -13.12
C ILE A 35 3.19 -13.97 -13.58
N ARG A 36 3.40 -15.08 -14.28
CA ARG A 36 2.37 -16.02 -14.66
C ARG A 36 2.81 -17.43 -14.29
N ILE A 37 1.98 -18.12 -13.50
CA ILE A 37 2.19 -19.52 -13.09
C ILE A 37 0.92 -20.28 -13.48
N ASP A 38 1.05 -21.19 -14.44
CA ASP A 38 -0.08 -21.75 -15.19
C ASP A 38 -0.93 -20.62 -15.82
N ASP A 39 -2.19 -20.51 -15.42
CA ASP A 39 -3.13 -19.48 -15.88
C ASP A 39 -3.36 -18.37 -14.83
N GLY A 40 -2.58 -18.35 -13.74
CA GLY A 40 -2.66 -17.33 -12.70
C GLY A 40 -1.60 -16.25 -12.80
N TYR A 41 -1.98 -15.02 -12.45
CA TYR A 41 -1.13 -13.84 -12.56
C TYR A 41 -0.82 -13.20 -11.21
N GLY A 42 0.40 -12.67 -11.07
CA GLY A 42 0.83 -11.93 -9.90
C GLY A 42 1.78 -10.79 -10.25
N CYS A 43 2.19 -10.01 -9.24
CA CYS A 43 3.06 -8.85 -9.42
C CYS A 43 4.22 -8.88 -8.42
N ILE A 44 5.44 -8.61 -8.89
CA ILE A 44 6.60 -8.29 -8.08
C ILE A 44 7.04 -6.87 -8.42
N HIS A 45 6.96 -5.98 -7.43
CA HIS A 45 7.40 -4.59 -7.52
C HIS A 45 8.25 -4.27 -6.30
N THR A 46 9.54 -3.98 -6.48
CA THR A 46 10.45 -3.84 -5.33
C THR A 46 10.78 -2.38 -5.03
N TRP A 47 10.92 -2.10 -3.73
CA TRP A 47 11.40 -0.84 -3.18
C TRP A 47 12.71 -1.06 -2.40
N PRO A 48 13.87 -1.21 -3.08
CA PRO A 48 15.16 -1.40 -2.40
C PRO A 48 15.51 -0.26 -1.44
N GLU A 49 15.07 0.96 -1.74
CA GLU A 49 15.19 2.13 -0.86
C GLU A 49 14.42 1.97 0.46
N LEU A 50 13.44 1.06 0.52
CA LEU A 50 12.67 0.73 1.71
C LEU A 50 13.08 -0.61 2.34
N GLY A 51 14.14 -1.26 1.83
CA GLY A 51 14.69 -2.50 2.39
C GLY A 51 14.39 -3.76 1.58
N ASP A 52 13.64 -3.66 0.49
CA ASP A 52 13.41 -4.82 -0.37
C ASP A 52 14.69 -5.30 -1.03
N PRO A 53 14.76 -6.61 -1.35
CA PRO A 53 15.76 -7.07 -2.27
C PRO A 53 15.60 -6.45 -3.68
N PRO A 54 16.71 -6.22 -4.42
CA PRO A 54 16.64 -5.83 -5.83
C PRO A 54 15.86 -6.83 -6.69
N LEU A 55 15.19 -6.33 -7.73
CA LEU A 55 14.33 -7.12 -8.62
C LEU A 55 15.01 -8.39 -9.16
N GLU A 56 16.25 -8.29 -9.64
CA GLU A 56 16.98 -9.45 -10.19
C GLU A 56 17.21 -10.55 -9.16
N LYS A 57 17.41 -10.18 -7.88
CA LYS A 57 17.51 -11.21 -6.86
C LYS A 57 16.13 -11.83 -6.58
N CYS A 58 15.03 -11.08 -6.72
CA CYS A 58 13.68 -11.63 -6.54
C CYS A 58 13.36 -12.63 -7.65
N LEU A 59 13.80 -12.36 -8.88
CA LEU A 59 13.70 -13.27 -10.00
C LEU A 59 14.50 -14.56 -9.75
N ALA A 60 15.72 -14.44 -9.23
CA ALA A 60 16.51 -15.60 -8.84
C ALA A 60 15.87 -16.41 -7.71
N ASP A 61 15.23 -15.75 -6.72
CA ASP A 61 14.50 -16.42 -5.65
C ASP A 61 13.21 -17.09 -6.15
N LEU A 62 12.49 -16.46 -7.08
CA LEU A 62 11.30 -16.99 -7.75
C LEU A 62 11.59 -18.28 -8.54
N ALA A 63 12.73 -18.30 -9.26
CA ALA A 63 13.24 -19.48 -9.96
C ALA A 63 13.79 -20.57 -9.03
N GLY A 64 14.01 -20.24 -7.75
CA GLY A 64 14.71 -21.06 -6.79
C GLY A 64 13.92 -21.30 -5.50
N ALA A 65 14.46 -20.78 -4.40
CA ALA A 65 14.04 -21.19 -3.05
C ALA A 65 12.78 -20.49 -2.54
N ARG A 66 12.30 -19.42 -3.21
CA ARG A 66 11.09 -18.66 -2.88
C ARG A 66 11.02 -18.26 -1.40
N ARG A 67 12.12 -17.72 -0.90
CA ARG A 67 12.29 -17.39 0.52
C ARG A 67 11.76 -16.01 0.87
N TRP A 68 11.75 -15.09 -0.08
CA TRP A 68 11.42 -13.71 0.22
C TRP A 68 9.92 -13.47 0.28
N PRO A 69 9.44 -12.69 1.27
CA PRO A 69 8.01 -12.42 1.43
C PRO A 69 7.38 -11.91 0.14
N ILE A 70 8.01 -10.94 -0.54
CA ILE A 70 7.51 -10.39 -1.80
C ILE A 70 7.33 -11.45 -2.91
N VAL A 71 8.23 -12.44 -2.98
CA VAL A 71 8.14 -13.54 -3.95
C VAL A 71 7.01 -14.50 -3.55
N ARG A 72 6.91 -14.87 -2.27
CA ARG A 72 5.84 -15.76 -1.78
C ARG A 72 4.47 -15.14 -1.95
N ARG A 73 4.33 -13.85 -1.67
CA ARG A 73 3.07 -13.11 -1.84
C ARG A 73 2.68 -12.95 -3.30
N ALA A 74 3.63 -12.72 -4.20
CA ALA A 74 3.36 -12.73 -5.64
C ALA A 74 2.88 -14.10 -6.16
N ILE A 75 3.49 -15.20 -5.68
CA ILE A 75 3.02 -16.55 -5.99
C ILE A 75 1.62 -16.77 -5.43
N ARG A 76 1.36 -16.35 -4.18
CA ARG A 76 0.04 -16.46 -3.57
C ARG A 76 -1.03 -15.69 -4.34
N CYS A 77 -0.68 -14.53 -4.88
CA CYS A 77 -1.51 -13.76 -5.80
C CYS A 77 -1.87 -14.59 -7.04
N ALA A 78 -0.87 -15.15 -7.72
CA ALA A 78 -1.08 -16.03 -8.88
C ALA A 78 -1.91 -17.28 -8.54
N GLU A 79 -1.74 -17.87 -7.36
CA GLU A 79 -2.53 -19.04 -6.94
C GLU A 79 -4.03 -18.74 -6.83
N TYR A 80 -4.40 -17.62 -6.20
CA TYR A 80 -5.80 -17.22 -6.07
C TYR A 80 -6.40 -16.77 -7.39
N ASP A 81 -5.64 -15.98 -8.17
CA ASP A 81 -6.07 -15.55 -9.49
C ASP A 81 -6.30 -16.75 -10.42
N ARG A 82 -5.38 -17.73 -10.45
CA ARG A 82 -5.55 -19.00 -11.18
C ARG A 82 -6.84 -19.71 -10.77
N ALA A 83 -7.06 -19.86 -9.47
CA ALA A 83 -8.21 -20.60 -8.95
C ALA A 83 -9.53 -19.98 -9.43
N ALA A 84 -9.65 -18.65 -9.40
CA ALA A 84 -10.83 -17.96 -9.89
C ALA A 84 -10.98 -18.04 -11.43
N ARG A 85 -9.89 -17.92 -12.18
CA ARG A 85 -9.89 -18.05 -13.65
C ARG A 85 -10.31 -19.44 -14.12
N GLN A 86 -9.95 -20.50 -13.40
CA GLN A 86 -10.37 -21.87 -13.72
C GLN A 86 -11.88 -22.08 -13.68
N PHE A 87 -12.60 -21.24 -12.95
CA PHE A 87 -14.06 -21.26 -12.87
C PHE A 87 -14.71 -20.12 -13.65
N GLU A 88 -13.94 -19.31 -14.41
CA GLU A 88 -14.46 -18.14 -15.14
C GLU A 88 -15.15 -17.13 -14.20
N HIS A 89 -14.62 -16.96 -12.98
CA HIS A 89 -15.17 -16.03 -11.99
C HIS A 89 -14.22 -14.87 -11.70
N SER A 90 -14.77 -13.72 -11.31
CA SER A 90 -14.00 -12.64 -10.69
C SER A 90 -13.69 -12.98 -9.24
N LEU A 91 -12.50 -12.63 -8.76
CA LEU A 91 -12.15 -12.71 -7.34
C LEU A 91 -13.00 -11.76 -6.47
N PHE A 92 -13.66 -10.77 -7.06
CA PHE A 92 -14.49 -9.78 -6.37
C PHE A 92 -15.98 -10.11 -6.39
N GLU A 93 -16.36 -11.30 -6.87
CA GLU A 93 -17.75 -11.74 -6.85
C GLU A 93 -18.29 -11.68 -5.41
N GLU A 94 -19.41 -10.98 -5.22
CA GLU A 94 -20.07 -10.75 -3.92
C GLU A 94 -19.15 -10.11 -2.85
N MET A 95 -18.13 -9.36 -3.26
CA MET A 95 -17.23 -8.66 -2.35
C MET A 95 -17.48 -7.15 -2.32
N GLU A 96 -17.38 -6.56 -1.13
CA GLU A 96 -17.32 -5.10 -0.97
C GLU A 96 -15.87 -4.67 -0.70
N VAL A 97 -15.31 -3.87 -1.62
CA VAL A 97 -13.96 -3.32 -1.46
C VAL A 97 -14.01 -2.08 -0.55
N PRO A 98 -13.21 -2.02 0.54
CA PRO A 98 -13.14 -0.84 1.37
C PRO A 98 -12.68 0.40 0.59
N GLN A 99 -13.25 1.56 0.90
CA GLN A 99 -12.82 2.84 0.32
C GLN A 99 -11.35 3.14 0.64
N SER A 100 -10.72 3.94 -0.23
CA SER A 100 -9.34 4.38 -0.12
C SER A 100 -9.20 5.84 0.35
N HIS A 101 -8.11 6.14 1.04
CA HIS A 101 -7.61 7.51 1.20
C HIS A 101 -6.87 7.97 -0.06
N ALA A 102 -6.78 9.29 -0.25
CA ALA A 102 -5.95 9.89 -1.28
C ALA A 102 -4.48 9.92 -0.85
N THR A 103 -3.54 9.54 -1.71
CA THR A 103 -2.09 9.64 -1.40
C THR A 103 -1.47 10.85 -2.10
N LEU A 104 -0.81 11.71 -1.32
CA LEU A 104 -0.02 12.85 -1.77
C LEU A 104 1.46 12.63 -1.41
N VAL A 105 2.35 12.82 -2.38
CA VAL A 105 3.81 12.64 -2.21
C VAL A 105 4.56 13.95 -1.88
N GLY A 106 3.82 15.02 -1.64
CA GLY A 106 4.34 16.31 -1.21
C GLY A 106 3.25 17.35 -1.01
N MET A 107 3.63 18.50 -0.44
CA MET A 107 2.74 19.64 -0.17
C MET A 107 2.26 20.28 -1.47
N ASN A 108 1.06 19.89 -1.93
CA ASN A 108 0.48 20.42 -3.16
C ASN A 108 -1.03 20.67 -2.98
N ALA A 109 -1.38 21.93 -2.71
CA ALA A 109 -2.76 22.35 -2.47
C ALA A 109 -3.69 22.06 -3.66
N ALA A 110 -3.20 22.20 -4.90
CA ALA A 110 -4.01 21.90 -6.09
C ALA A 110 -4.30 20.40 -6.23
N GLU A 111 -3.36 19.54 -5.89
CA GLU A 111 -3.54 18.08 -5.86
C GLU A 111 -4.47 17.66 -4.72
N LEU A 112 -4.37 18.32 -3.57
CA LEU A 112 -5.32 18.17 -2.48
C LEU A 112 -6.75 18.56 -2.92
N GLY A 113 -6.91 19.73 -3.56
CA GLY A 113 -8.19 20.18 -4.09
C GLY A 113 -8.82 19.14 -5.04
N ARG A 114 -8.03 18.58 -5.96
CA ARG A 114 -8.50 17.49 -6.83
C ARG A 114 -8.91 16.23 -6.06
N ALA A 115 -8.20 15.88 -4.99
CA ALA A 115 -8.60 14.77 -4.13
C ALA A 115 -9.96 15.04 -3.46
N MET A 116 -10.19 16.27 -3.00
CA MET A 116 -11.46 16.64 -2.37
C MET A 116 -12.60 16.64 -3.39
N GLU A 117 -12.36 17.17 -4.60
CA GLU A 117 -13.32 17.13 -5.72
C GLU A 117 -13.66 15.69 -6.14
N ALA A 118 -12.70 14.77 -6.06
CA ALA A 118 -12.88 13.35 -6.32
C ALA A 118 -13.61 12.60 -5.18
N GLY A 119 -13.94 13.27 -4.07
CA GLY A 119 -14.73 12.71 -2.97
C GLY A 119 -13.93 12.08 -1.83
N PHE A 120 -12.60 12.20 -1.82
CA PHE A 120 -11.79 11.70 -0.71
C PHE A 120 -12.07 12.47 0.59
N SER A 121 -12.24 11.75 1.70
CA SER A 121 -12.43 12.32 3.04
C SER A 121 -11.16 12.31 3.90
N THR A 122 -10.15 11.54 3.47
CA THR A 122 -8.87 11.38 4.17
C THR A 122 -7.73 11.41 3.17
N VAL A 123 -6.64 12.09 3.54
CA VAL A 123 -5.43 12.20 2.73
C VAL A 123 -4.22 11.68 3.51
N LYS A 124 -3.46 10.80 2.87
CA LYS A 124 -2.12 10.40 3.29
C LYS A 124 -1.08 11.31 2.66
N LEU A 125 -0.35 12.06 3.48
CA LEU A 125 0.77 12.89 3.05
C LEU A 125 2.09 12.21 3.42
N LYS A 126 2.96 12.01 2.43
CA LYS A 126 4.37 11.65 2.66
C LYS A 126 5.10 12.87 3.23
N ALA A 127 5.65 12.72 4.43
CA ALA A 127 6.27 13.78 5.23
C ALA A 127 7.75 13.47 5.51
N GLY A 128 8.42 14.38 6.22
CA GLY A 128 9.79 14.21 6.69
C GLY A 128 10.88 14.87 5.84
N ARG A 129 10.53 15.51 4.71
CA ARG A 129 11.51 16.25 3.90
C ARG A 129 11.76 17.64 4.46
N ASP A 130 10.70 18.34 4.83
CA ASP A 130 10.76 19.67 5.44
C ASP A 130 9.66 19.78 6.52
N PRO A 131 9.94 19.32 7.75
CA PRO A 131 8.93 19.24 8.80
C PRO A 131 8.29 20.59 9.14
N GLN A 132 9.04 21.70 9.05
CA GLN A 132 8.47 23.02 9.34
C GLN A 132 7.50 23.49 8.26
N ALA A 133 7.87 23.31 6.99
CA ALA A 133 6.97 23.64 5.89
C ALA A 133 5.74 22.72 5.89
N GLU A 134 5.92 21.43 6.19
CA GLU A 134 4.85 20.44 6.28
C GLU A 134 3.86 20.78 7.40
N MET A 135 4.32 21.19 8.58
CA MET A 135 3.44 21.68 9.66
C MET A 135 2.59 22.87 9.19
N LYS A 136 3.22 23.88 8.57
CA LYS A 136 2.52 25.07 8.08
C LYS A 136 1.47 24.69 7.03
N PHE A 137 1.81 23.83 6.09
CA PHE A 137 0.89 23.34 5.07
C PHE A 137 -0.29 22.59 5.69
N LEU A 138 -0.05 21.71 6.66
CA LEU A 138 -1.10 20.96 7.34
C LEU A 138 -2.07 21.88 8.10
N ASP A 139 -1.56 22.90 8.78
CA ASP A 139 -2.38 23.87 9.51
C ASP A 139 -3.23 24.72 8.55
N GLU A 140 -2.63 25.21 7.47
CA GLU A 140 -3.34 25.96 6.43
C GLU A 140 -4.46 25.12 5.80
N MET A 141 -4.15 23.89 5.37
CA MET A 141 -5.10 23.02 4.68
C MET A 141 -6.17 22.45 5.61
N SER A 142 -5.87 22.22 6.89
CA SER A 142 -6.89 21.86 7.89
C SER A 142 -7.81 23.05 8.23
N GLY A 143 -7.33 24.28 8.00
CA GLY A 143 -8.15 25.49 8.00
C GLY A 143 -9.16 25.48 6.86
N GLU A 144 -8.67 25.28 5.64
CA GLU A 144 -9.44 25.30 4.38
C GLU A 144 -10.42 24.13 4.25
N PHE A 145 -10.01 22.92 4.65
CA PHE A 145 -10.79 21.69 4.58
C PHE A 145 -11.08 21.14 5.98
N PRO A 146 -12.02 21.72 6.75
CA PRO A 146 -12.24 21.40 8.16
C PRO A 146 -12.74 19.97 8.43
N LEU A 147 -13.27 19.27 7.43
CA LEU A 147 -13.75 17.89 7.52
C LEU A 147 -12.69 16.87 7.08
N LEU A 148 -11.58 17.32 6.51
CA LEU A 148 -10.50 16.47 6.05
C LEU A 148 -9.81 15.80 7.23
N ARG A 149 -9.53 14.49 7.08
CA ARG A 149 -8.68 13.73 7.99
C ARG A 149 -7.31 13.52 7.36
N TRP A 150 -6.29 13.46 8.21
CA TRP A 150 -4.92 13.29 7.75
C TRP A 150 -4.30 11.98 8.22
N ARG A 151 -3.53 11.37 7.35
CA ARG A 151 -2.56 10.31 7.65
C ARG A 151 -1.19 10.85 7.27
N LEU A 152 -0.24 10.88 8.19
CA LEU A 152 1.12 11.33 7.88
C LEU A 152 2.04 10.14 7.84
N ASP A 153 2.93 10.05 6.86
CA ASP A 153 3.85 8.93 6.74
C ASP A 153 5.27 9.45 6.54
N PHE A 154 6.11 9.16 7.54
CA PHE A 154 7.49 9.63 7.62
C PHE A 154 8.49 8.57 7.13
N ASN A 155 8.10 7.31 6.94
CA ASN A 155 9.02 6.20 6.63
C ASN A 155 10.26 6.21 7.55
N GLU A 156 10.05 6.38 8.86
CA GLU A 156 11.08 6.43 9.90
C GLU A 156 12.09 7.58 9.79
N SER A 157 11.75 8.68 9.11
CA SER A 157 12.70 9.76 8.84
C SER A 157 13.06 10.63 10.04
N LEU A 158 12.29 10.61 11.13
CA LEU A 158 12.55 11.43 12.32
C LEU A 158 13.17 10.62 13.47
N THR A 159 13.73 11.34 14.44
CA THR A 159 14.02 10.78 15.76
C THR A 159 12.74 10.79 16.63
N PRO A 160 12.66 9.99 17.71
CA PRO A 160 11.51 10.01 18.62
C PRO A 160 11.18 11.41 19.17
N ASP A 161 12.20 12.19 19.55
CA ASP A 161 12.00 13.55 20.07
C ASP A 161 11.50 14.49 18.97
N ALA A 162 12.11 14.45 17.77
CA ALA A 162 11.68 15.27 16.64
C ALA A 162 10.25 14.93 16.19
N ALA A 163 9.86 13.66 16.23
CA ALA A 163 8.49 13.23 15.97
C ALA A 163 7.50 13.79 17.00
N ALA A 164 7.86 13.74 18.29
CA ALA A 164 7.03 14.32 19.34
C ALA A 164 6.87 15.84 19.16
N ASP A 165 7.96 16.54 18.88
CA ASP A 165 7.96 17.98 18.70
C ASP A 165 7.18 18.39 17.45
N PHE A 166 7.28 17.64 16.35
CA PHE A 166 6.44 17.84 15.17
C PHE A 166 4.95 17.71 15.50
N ILE A 167 4.52 16.60 16.09
CA ILE A 167 3.09 16.32 16.32
C ILE A 167 2.49 17.30 17.33
N THR A 168 3.23 17.60 18.41
CA THR A 168 2.78 18.54 19.44
C THR A 168 2.83 20.00 18.96
N GLY A 169 3.66 20.31 17.97
CA GLY A 169 3.77 21.64 17.36
C GLY A 169 2.65 21.98 16.37
N LEU A 170 1.89 21.01 15.89
CA LEU A 170 0.70 21.24 15.05
C LEU A 170 -0.38 22.00 15.84
N ALA A 171 -1.14 22.84 15.15
CA ALA A 171 -2.30 23.49 15.77
C ALA A 171 -3.30 22.44 16.30
N ASP A 172 -4.00 22.75 17.40
CA ASP A 172 -4.91 21.81 18.05
C ASP A 172 -5.97 21.24 17.10
N LYS A 173 -6.50 22.07 16.19
CA LYS A 173 -7.46 21.65 15.16
C LYS A 173 -6.84 20.63 14.19
N THR A 174 -5.62 20.88 13.74
CA THR A 174 -4.88 19.98 12.83
C THR A 174 -4.52 18.67 13.50
N ARG A 175 -4.07 18.73 14.76
CA ARG A 175 -3.80 17.53 15.57
C ARG A 175 -5.08 16.72 15.78
N ALA A 176 -6.21 17.38 16.06
CA ALA A 176 -7.50 16.70 16.16
C ALA A 176 -7.98 16.08 14.84
N ALA A 177 -7.55 16.61 13.69
CA ALA A 177 -7.83 16.06 12.36
C ALA A 177 -6.97 14.84 11.99
N MET A 178 -5.94 14.49 12.76
CA MET A 178 -5.14 13.29 12.50
C MET A 178 -5.94 12.00 12.71
N ASP A 179 -6.01 11.18 11.66
CA ASP A 179 -6.39 9.77 11.78
C ASP A 179 -5.24 8.97 12.41
N PHE A 180 -4.03 9.12 11.90
CA PHE A 180 -2.81 8.59 12.52
C PHE A 180 -1.51 9.17 11.92
N VAL A 181 -0.40 8.94 12.61
CA VAL A 181 0.96 9.14 12.10
C VAL A 181 1.65 7.79 11.94
N GLU A 182 2.05 7.48 10.72
CA GLU A 182 2.68 6.24 10.26
C GLU A 182 4.20 6.37 10.29
N ASP A 183 4.84 5.40 10.96
CA ASP A 183 6.29 5.26 11.08
C ASP A 183 7.02 6.61 11.29
N PRO A 184 6.68 7.38 12.34
CA PRO A 184 7.32 8.69 12.56
C PRO A 184 8.83 8.60 12.72
N CYS A 185 9.29 7.53 13.37
CA CYS A 185 10.67 7.22 13.70
C CYS A 185 10.84 5.69 13.79
N PRO A 186 12.07 5.15 13.79
CA PRO A 186 12.30 3.70 13.88
C PRO A 186 11.49 3.06 15.02
N TYR A 187 10.86 1.91 14.74
CA TYR A 187 9.97 1.27 15.70
C TYR A 187 10.70 0.83 16.97
N SER A 188 10.13 1.21 18.11
CA SER A 188 10.52 0.72 19.43
C SER A 188 9.30 0.79 20.33
N ASP A 189 8.94 -0.33 20.96
CA ASP A 189 7.71 -0.42 21.76
C ASP A 189 7.70 0.62 22.90
N SER A 190 8.85 0.83 23.56
CA SER A 190 8.98 1.84 24.62
C SER A 190 8.90 3.27 24.09
N SER A 191 9.64 3.58 23.02
CA SER A 191 9.69 4.92 22.44
C SER A 191 8.34 5.33 21.85
N TRP A 192 7.65 4.41 21.17
CA TRP A 192 6.35 4.67 20.56
C TRP A 192 5.23 4.80 21.60
N ARG A 193 5.28 4.04 22.71
CA ARG A 193 4.36 4.25 23.85
C ARG A 193 4.54 5.64 24.45
N ALA A 194 5.80 6.06 24.68
CA ALA A 194 6.09 7.39 25.21
C ALA A 194 5.65 8.49 24.23
N LEU A 195 5.88 8.31 22.94
CA LEU A 195 5.44 9.22 21.88
C LEU A 195 3.91 9.35 21.86
N HIS A 196 3.18 8.23 21.85
CA HIS A 196 1.71 8.23 21.87
C HIS A 196 1.17 8.91 23.14
N GLN A 197 1.78 8.66 24.31
CA GLN A 197 1.40 9.32 25.56
C GLN A 197 1.63 10.84 25.54
N LYS A 198 2.72 11.31 24.90
CA LYS A 198 3.05 12.74 24.80
C LYS A 198 2.18 13.44 23.74
N ALA A 199 1.99 12.82 22.58
CA ALA A 199 1.37 13.44 21.41
C ALA A 199 -0.15 13.24 21.34
N CYS A 200 -0.69 12.21 21.99
CA CYS A 200 -2.12 11.85 21.99
C CYS A 200 -2.72 11.69 20.57
N VAL A 201 -1.90 11.25 19.61
CA VAL A 201 -2.32 10.95 18.23
C VAL A 201 -2.02 9.47 17.96
N PRO A 202 -2.96 8.69 17.36
CA PRO A 202 -2.71 7.30 17.01
C PRO A 202 -1.47 7.14 16.14
N LEU A 203 -0.64 6.15 16.46
CA LEU A 203 0.52 5.77 15.67
C LEU A 203 0.21 4.52 14.83
N ALA A 204 0.65 4.52 13.58
CA ALA A 204 0.54 3.39 12.66
C ALA A 204 1.91 2.77 12.42
N VAL A 205 1.99 1.44 12.51
CA VAL A 205 3.21 0.69 12.17
C VAL A 205 3.06 0.10 10.77
N ASP A 206 4.05 0.35 9.93
CA ASP A 206 4.11 -0.14 8.55
C ASP A 206 5.40 -0.96 8.31
N ARG A 207 6.58 -0.34 8.37
CA ARG A 207 7.86 -1.00 8.07
C ARG A 207 8.20 -2.18 8.97
N GLU A 208 7.89 -2.05 10.25
CA GLU A 208 8.11 -3.07 11.28
C GLU A 208 6.78 -3.72 11.71
N ALA A 209 5.80 -3.78 10.79
CA ALA A 209 4.52 -4.44 11.05
C ALA A 209 4.74 -5.92 11.36
N SER A 210 4.37 -6.33 12.56
CA SER A 210 4.55 -7.70 13.03
C SER A 210 3.52 -8.06 14.08
N THR A 211 3.41 -9.35 14.39
CA THR A 211 2.56 -9.82 15.48
C THR A 211 2.99 -9.32 16.85
N GLN A 212 4.12 -8.63 16.98
CA GLN A 212 4.65 -8.07 18.23
C GLN A 212 4.56 -6.54 18.31
N SER A 213 4.11 -5.86 17.25
CA SER A 213 4.15 -4.39 17.14
C SER A 213 3.02 -3.73 17.93
N SER A 214 3.06 -3.87 19.26
CA SER A 214 1.95 -3.59 20.18
C SER A 214 1.82 -2.13 20.63
N ALA A 215 2.86 -1.33 20.44
CA ALA A 215 2.84 0.10 20.81
C ALA A 215 2.05 0.96 19.82
N ALA A 216 1.83 0.47 18.59
CA ALA A 216 1.02 1.15 17.59
C ALA A 216 -0.48 0.96 17.85
N GLN A 217 -1.29 1.93 17.43
CA GLN A 217 -2.75 1.88 17.49
C GLN A 217 -3.35 1.38 16.17
N VAL A 218 -2.56 1.43 15.09
CA VAL A 218 -2.95 1.01 13.74
C VAL A 218 -1.89 0.07 13.19
N MET A 219 -2.32 -1.05 12.62
CA MET A 219 -1.49 -1.98 11.85
C MET A 219 -1.71 -1.69 10.36
N VAL A 220 -0.66 -1.25 9.67
CA VAL A 220 -0.66 -1.16 8.21
C VAL A 220 -0.25 -2.51 7.66
N ILE A 221 -1.02 -3.02 6.70
CA ILE A 221 -0.76 -4.32 6.07
C ILE A 221 -0.63 -4.09 4.56
N LYS A 222 0.45 -4.60 3.98
CA LYS A 222 0.73 -4.55 2.54
C LYS A 222 0.70 -5.95 1.97
N PRO A 223 -0.39 -6.36 1.30
CA PRO A 223 -0.52 -7.72 0.78
C PRO A 223 0.58 -8.19 -0.18
N ALA A 224 1.35 -7.25 -0.75
CA ALA A 224 2.53 -7.52 -1.56
C ALA A 224 3.69 -8.13 -0.77
N ILE A 225 3.79 -7.92 0.54
CA ILE A 225 4.91 -8.40 1.39
C ILE A 225 4.46 -9.06 2.70
N ASP A 226 3.29 -8.71 3.21
CA ASP A 226 2.78 -9.18 4.50
C ASP A 226 1.83 -10.37 4.35
N GLU A 227 1.62 -11.08 5.46
CA GLU A 227 0.57 -12.09 5.60
C GLU A 227 -0.69 -11.47 6.24
N PRO A 228 -1.72 -11.09 5.46
CA PRO A 228 -2.77 -10.20 5.95
C PRO A 228 -3.58 -10.77 7.12
N PHE A 229 -3.90 -12.07 7.07
CA PHE A 229 -4.71 -12.72 8.09
C PHE A 229 -3.94 -12.88 9.41
N LEU A 230 -2.65 -13.21 9.35
CA LEU A 230 -1.80 -13.32 10.53
C LEU A 230 -1.67 -11.98 11.27
N LEU A 231 -1.42 -10.90 10.53
CA LEU A 231 -1.31 -9.57 11.12
C LEU A 231 -2.68 -9.05 11.61
N ALA A 232 -3.76 -9.34 10.88
CA ALA A 232 -5.11 -8.99 11.27
C ALA A 232 -5.52 -9.65 12.60
N GLU A 233 -5.29 -10.95 12.76
CA GLU A 233 -5.57 -11.66 14.02
C GLU A 233 -4.76 -11.07 15.19
N ALA A 234 -3.48 -10.75 14.95
CA ALA A 234 -2.65 -10.11 15.96
C ALA A 234 -3.14 -8.70 16.32
N ALA A 235 -3.64 -7.95 15.34
CA ALA A 235 -4.23 -6.62 15.52
C ALA A 235 -5.56 -6.70 16.31
N ILE A 236 -6.43 -7.66 16.01
CA ILE A 236 -7.66 -7.92 16.78
C ILE A 236 -7.32 -8.21 18.25
N ALA A 237 -6.37 -9.12 18.50
CA ALA A 237 -5.94 -9.47 19.86
C ALA A 237 -5.42 -8.27 20.65
N ARG A 238 -4.91 -7.24 19.95
CA ARG A 238 -4.36 -6.01 20.52
C ARG A 238 -5.30 -4.80 20.42
N ARG A 239 -6.50 -4.98 19.87
CA ARG A 239 -7.48 -3.90 19.62
C ARG A 239 -6.91 -2.77 18.75
N GLN A 240 -6.06 -3.12 17.80
CA GLN A 240 -5.52 -2.19 16.81
C GLN A 240 -6.50 -2.04 15.64
N LYS A 241 -6.54 -0.85 15.03
CA LYS A 241 -7.18 -0.69 13.72
C LYS A 241 -6.34 -1.37 12.66
N VAL A 242 -6.97 -1.85 11.58
CA VAL A 242 -6.27 -2.43 10.42
C VAL A 242 -6.51 -1.57 9.20
N VAL A 243 -5.42 -1.23 8.50
CA VAL A 243 -5.45 -0.50 7.23
C VAL A 243 -4.65 -1.29 6.21
N LEU A 244 -5.28 -1.70 5.12
CA LEU A 244 -4.57 -2.31 4.01
C LEU A 244 -4.12 -1.23 3.03
N THR A 245 -2.94 -1.39 2.47
CA THR A 245 -2.42 -0.49 1.43
C THR A 245 -1.87 -1.29 0.25
N SER A 246 -1.97 -0.71 -0.94
CA SER A 246 -1.15 -1.14 -2.07
C SER A 246 0.32 -0.85 -1.79
N TYR A 247 1.21 -1.37 -2.64
CA TYR A 247 2.65 -1.20 -2.44
C TYR A 247 3.24 -0.12 -3.36
N MET A 248 2.43 0.86 -3.76
CA MET A 248 2.76 1.81 -4.83
C MET A 248 3.25 1.08 -6.10
N ASP A 249 2.60 -0.03 -6.40
CA ASP A 249 3.01 -1.03 -7.38
C ASP A 249 2.09 -1.02 -8.61
N HIS A 250 2.32 -1.96 -9.52
CA HIS A 250 1.53 -2.12 -10.74
C HIS A 250 0.03 -2.28 -10.43
N PRO A 251 -0.89 -1.86 -11.31
CA PRO A 251 -2.33 -2.03 -11.13
C PRO A 251 -2.79 -3.46 -10.74
N VAL A 252 -2.10 -4.50 -11.21
CA VAL A 252 -2.33 -5.90 -10.78
C VAL A 252 -2.06 -6.08 -9.29
N GLY A 253 -0.97 -5.51 -8.75
CA GLY A 253 -0.65 -5.52 -7.33
C GLY A 253 -1.62 -4.69 -6.49
N GLN A 254 -2.03 -3.52 -6.99
CA GLN A 254 -3.08 -2.70 -6.37
C GLN A 254 -4.42 -3.46 -6.28
N THR A 255 -4.79 -4.17 -7.35
CA THR A 255 -6.01 -5.00 -7.40
C THR A 255 -5.93 -6.17 -6.44
N PHE A 256 -4.76 -6.83 -6.33
CA PHE A 256 -4.56 -7.87 -5.32
C PHE A 256 -4.67 -7.34 -3.89
N ALA A 257 -4.15 -6.13 -3.62
CA ALA A 257 -4.31 -5.50 -2.32
C ALA A 257 -5.77 -5.17 -2.00
N ALA A 258 -6.53 -4.68 -3.00
CA ALA A 258 -7.95 -4.40 -2.88
C ALA A 258 -8.77 -5.67 -2.60
N TRP A 259 -8.45 -6.75 -3.31
CA TRP A 259 -9.08 -8.05 -3.08
C TRP A 259 -8.76 -8.61 -1.69
N GLU A 260 -7.51 -8.57 -1.24
CA GLU A 260 -7.15 -9.02 0.12
C GLU A 260 -7.85 -8.18 1.20
N ALA A 261 -8.06 -6.88 0.96
CA ALA A 261 -8.83 -6.02 1.86
C ALA A 261 -10.30 -6.45 1.94
N ALA A 262 -10.93 -6.70 0.80
CA ALA A 262 -12.31 -7.18 0.73
C ALA A 262 -12.47 -8.57 1.36
N ARG A 263 -11.55 -9.51 1.05
CA ARG A 263 -11.50 -10.85 1.64
C ARG A 263 -11.35 -10.81 3.16
N LEU A 264 -10.52 -9.89 3.67
CA LEU A 264 -10.35 -9.71 5.11
C LEU A 264 -11.63 -9.12 5.74
N GLY A 265 -12.30 -8.19 5.06
CA GLY A 265 -13.58 -7.62 5.49
C GLY A 265 -14.71 -8.65 5.54
N LEU A 266 -14.73 -9.62 4.61
CA LEU A 266 -15.66 -10.75 4.64
C LEU A 266 -15.41 -11.67 5.85
N GLN A 267 -14.14 -12.00 6.12
CA GLN A 267 -13.78 -12.87 7.24
C GLN A 267 -13.99 -12.17 8.60
N PHE A 268 -13.66 -10.89 8.68
CA PHE A 268 -13.72 -10.07 9.89
C PHE A 268 -14.50 -8.78 9.59
N PRO A 269 -15.84 -8.83 9.62
CA PRO A 269 -16.68 -7.68 9.31
C PRO A 269 -16.32 -6.43 10.10
N GLY A 270 -16.08 -5.33 9.40
CA GLY A 270 -15.71 -4.04 9.97
C GLY A 270 -14.26 -3.90 10.43
N LEU A 271 -13.39 -4.91 10.21
CA LEU A 271 -12.00 -4.84 10.61
C LEU A 271 -11.16 -3.93 9.68
N PRO A 272 -11.11 -4.14 8.35
CA PRO A 272 -10.52 -3.14 7.46
C PRO A 272 -11.34 -1.85 7.55
N GLY A 273 -10.69 -0.76 7.96
CA GLY A 273 -11.27 0.57 7.87
C GLY A 273 -11.08 1.16 6.46
N LEU A 274 -10.98 2.49 6.41
CA LEU A 274 -10.52 3.19 5.21
C LEU A 274 -9.08 2.76 4.86
N CYS A 275 -8.89 2.22 3.66
CA CYS A 275 -7.64 1.63 3.17
C CYS A 275 -6.84 2.61 2.30
N GLY A 276 -5.75 2.16 1.68
CA GLY A 276 -4.89 2.92 0.75
C GLY A 276 -4.56 2.12 -0.50
N LEU A 277 -5.59 1.73 -1.26
CA LEU A 277 -5.50 0.69 -2.28
C LEU A 277 -5.13 1.24 -3.66
N GLN A 278 -5.32 2.54 -3.89
CA GLN A 278 -5.11 3.18 -5.20
C GLN A 278 -3.96 4.19 -5.14
N THR A 279 -2.95 3.94 -5.95
CA THR A 279 -1.74 4.76 -6.09
C THR A 279 -1.35 4.96 -7.56
N HIS A 280 -2.16 4.47 -8.52
CA HIS A 280 -1.90 4.60 -9.95
C HIS A 280 -1.78 6.04 -10.43
N HIS A 281 -2.47 6.99 -9.80
CA HIS A 281 -2.39 8.43 -10.14
C HIS A 281 -0.99 9.02 -9.95
N LEU A 282 -0.14 8.39 -9.14
CA LEU A 282 1.25 8.82 -8.91
C LEU A 282 2.16 8.58 -10.11
N PHE A 283 1.74 7.72 -11.04
CA PHE A 283 2.50 7.31 -12.22
C PHE A 283 1.93 7.89 -13.51
N GLU A 284 2.74 7.87 -14.56
CA GLU A 284 2.28 8.06 -15.94
C GLU A 284 1.24 6.98 -16.27
N PRO A 285 0.15 7.32 -16.97
CA PRO A 285 -0.92 6.37 -17.23
C PRO A 285 -0.48 5.36 -18.30
N ASP A 286 -0.95 4.12 -18.13
CA ASP A 286 -0.87 3.03 -19.09
C ASP A 286 -2.23 2.30 -19.20
N ALA A 287 -2.32 1.33 -20.10
CA ALA A 287 -3.55 0.57 -20.34
C ALA A 287 -4.09 -0.13 -19.08
N PHE A 288 -3.22 -0.59 -18.16
CA PHE A 288 -3.66 -1.19 -16.90
C PHE A 288 -4.23 -0.14 -15.94
N THR A 289 -3.65 1.06 -15.90
CA THR A 289 -4.20 2.14 -15.06
C THR A 289 -5.57 2.61 -15.52
N GLU A 290 -5.86 2.56 -16.84
CA GLU A 290 -7.18 2.93 -17.38
C GLU A 290 -8.29 1.99 -16.88
N TYR A 291 -7.98 0.71 -16.66
CA TYR A 291 -8.91 -0.28 -16.09
C TYR A 291 -9.24 -0.02 -14.62
N LEU A 292 -8.36 0.66 -13.87
CA LEU A 292 -8.64 1.12 -12.50
C LEU A 292 -9.47 2.42 -12.48
N GLY A 293 -9.75 3.00 -13.64
CA GLY A 293 -10.56 4.19 -13.77
C GLY A 293 -9.92 5.45 -13.18
N PRO A 294 -10.72 6.52 -13.00
CA PRO A 294 -10.23 7.76 -12.40
C PRO A 294 -9.77 7.55 -10.96
N TRP A 295 -8.95 8.48 -10.47
CA TRP A 295 -8.54 8.47 -9.07
C TRP A 295 -9.71 8.85 -8.16
N SER A 296 -10.23 7.88 -7.40
CA SER A 296 -11.41 7.99 -6.53
C SER A 296 -11.22 7.21 -5.23
N PRO A 297 -12.01 7.50 -4.17
CA PRO A 297 -12.02 6.69 -2.96
C PRO A 297 -12.62 5.29 -3.21
N GLU A 298 -13.59 5.15 -4.13
CA GLU A 298 -14.09 3.85 -4.55
C GLU A 298 -13.09 3.14 -5.47
N PHE A 299 -12.85 1.86 -5.21
CA PHE A 299 -12.01 1.02 -6.06
C PHE A 299 -12.80 0.55 -7.27
N THR A 300 -12.33 0.83 -8.47
CA THR A 300 -12.91 0.27 -9.70
C THR A 300 -12.30 -1.10 -9.95
N VAL A 301 -13.11 -2.15 -9.85
CA VAL A 301 -12.68 -3.52 -10.14
C VAL A 301 -12.49 -3.71 -11.65
N PRO A 302 -11.29 -4.12 -12.11
CA PRO A 302 -11.04 -4.43 -13.51
C PRO A 302 -11.96 -5.55 -14.01
N ALA A 303 -12.49 -5.41 -15.22
CA ALA A 303 -13.29 -6.47 -15.85
C ALA A 303 -12.44 -7.71 -16.19
N GLY A 304 -13.08 -8.88 -16.22
CA GLY A 304 -12.46 -10.16 -16.54
C GLY A 304 -12.54 -11.16 -15.38
N HIS A 305 -11.77 -12.23 -15.51
CA HIS A 305 -11.70 -13.32 -14.53
C HIS A 305 -10.52 -13.14 -13.57
N GLY A 306 -10.57 -13.78 -12.41
CA GLY A 306 -9.55 -13.60 -11.38
C GLY A 306 -9.49 -12.14 -10.92
N LEU A 307 -8.32 -11.53 -11.02
CA LEU A 307 -8.11 -10.09 -10.78
C LEU A 307 -8.58 -9.19 -11.94
N GLY A 308 -9.07 -9.77 -13.04
CA GLY A 308 -9.44 -9.06 -14.27
C GLY A 308 -8.25 -8.85 -15.23
N PHE A 309 -8.33 -7.83 -16.08
CA PHE A 309 -7.32 -7.48 -17.08
C PHE A 309 -7.04 -8.56 -18.14
N ASP A 310 -8.01 -9.43 -18.42
CA ASP A 310 -7.82 -10.62 -19.26
C ASP A 310 -7.16 -10.29 -20.61
N ASP A 311 -7.71 -9.33 -21.33
CA ASP A 311 -7.21 -8.92 -22.65
C ASP A 311 -5.81 -8.31 -22.60
N LEU A 312 -5.51 -7.53 -21.55
CA LEU A 312 -4.18 -6.95 -21.36
C LEU A 312 -3.15 -8.01 -21.00
N LEU A 313 -3.48 -8.93 -20.10
CA LEU A 313 -2.59 -10.00 -19.66
C LEU A 313 -2.30 -11.01 -20.79
N ASP A 314 -3.29 -11.33 -21.62
CA ASP A 314 -3.14 -12.19 -22.79
C ASP A 314 -2.22 -11.57 -23.86
N ALA A 315 -2.23 -10.24 -23.98
CA ALA A 315 -1.42 -9.51 -24.95
C ALA A 315 0.06 -9.31 -24.53
N LEU A 316 0.43 -9.64 -23.29
CA LEU A 316 1.79 -9.40 -22.80
C LEU A 316 2.84 -10.35 -23.40
N PRO A 317 4.08 -9.88 -23.61
CA PRO A 317 5.18 -10.69 -24.12
C PRO A 317 5.80 -11.57 -23.01
N TRP A 318 5.09 -12.63 -22.63
CA TRP A 318 5.52 -13.57 -21.59
C TRP A 318 6.81 -14.32 -21.98
N THR A 319 7.86 -14.20 -21.17
CA THR A 319 9.09 -15.00 -21.31
C THR A 319 9.23 -15.98 -20.18
N ARG A 320 9.62 -17.22 -20.49
CA ARG A 320 9.86 -18.24 -19.47
C ARG A 320 10.99 -17.80 -18.54
N LEU A 321 10.77 -17.90 -17.24
CA LEU A 321 11.80 -17.72 -16.22
C LEU A 321 12.64 -19.00 -16.14
N HIS A 322 13.96 -18.85 -16.18
CA HIS A 322 14.94 -19.94 -16.13
C HIS A 322 15.67 -19.95 -14.79
#